data_AF-A0A812QT70-F1
#
_entry.id   AF-A0A812QT70-F1
#
_cell.length_a   1.000
_cell.length_b   1.000
_cell.length_c   1.000
_cell.angle_alpha   90.00
_cell.angle_beta   90.00
_cell.angle_gamma   90.00
#
_symmetry.space_group_name_H-M   'P 1'
#
loop_
_entity.id
_entity.type
_entity.pdbx_description
1 polymer ?
#
loop_
_entity_poly.entity_id
_entity_poly.type
_entity_poly.pdbx_seq_one_letter_code
_entity_poly.pdbx_strand_id
1 'polypeptide(L)'
;MALWAFAFFSILAPAVAEEAQLRGSVSVGDSNATILTKGAAKKASSSTHLAWMPDLSFCLSSDGNRIGNGVKVQLWRCDQAWQSGGQNFFLDDAGRIRMHQNLEYCVVIDGDRYENGAKIQLWKCSDSNKHQTWYFNDVGQIEARNAPTQMCLVIDSNHGFNGAKIQLWSCQQSSDKLQDWVRIALGPSGSRAYALPNEDKACTLPFEPVGATAADCVEAAEAVRPGQRCHWGGTWADVVSEVSYPDWPQGCHFYSACQGGCSLGFNPMGQGSSVPSQGQCMRINMICQMRLP
;
A
#
# COMPACT_ATOMS: atom_id res chain seq x y z
N MET A 1 5.90 57.86 65.11
CA MET A 1 6.93 58.49 64.26
C MET A 1 7.20 57.56 63.08
N ALA A 2 6.98 58.06 61.85
CA ALA A 2 7.53 57.62 60.55
C ALA A 2 7.44 56.11 60.14
N LEU A 3 6.62 55.74 59.13
CA LEU A 3 6.97 55.60 57.68
C LEU A 3 7.78 54.28 57.42
N TRP A 4 7.39 53.27 56.61
CA TRP A 4 6.87 53.22 55.23
C TRP A 4 6.12 51.90 54.91
N ALA A 5 5.26 51.98 53.87
CA ALA A 5 4.57 50.87 53.22
C ALA A 5 5.49 50.08 52.27
N PHE A 6 5.34 48.76 52.20
CA PHE A 6 5.88 47.92 51.13
C PHE A 6 4.75 47.31 50.31
N ALA A 7 4.68 47.72 49.04
CA ALA A 7 3.84 47.12 48.02
C ALA A 7 4.56 45.89 47.43
N PHE A 8 3.86 44.75 47.39
CA PHE A 8 4.28 43.57 46.63
C PHE A 8 3.68 43.67 45.22
N PHE A 9 4.54 43.88 44.23
CA PHE A 9 4.20 43.80 42.81
C PHE A 9 4.35 42.34 42.34
N SER A 10 3.24 41.71 41.97
CA SER A 10 3.21 40.51 41.11
C SER A 10 3.42 40.94 39.67
N ILE A 11 4.48 40.44 39.03
CA ILE A 11 4.73 40.65 37.60
C ILE A 11 4.55 39.30 36.89
N LEU A 12 3.50 39.23 36.06
CA LEU A 12 3.37 38.22 35.01
C LEU A 12 4.46 38.45 33.95
N ALA A 13 5.20 37.41 33.59
CA ALA A 13 6.01 37.40 32.38
C ALA A 13 5.18 36.83 31.21
N PRO A 14 5.13 37.50 30.04
CA PRO A 14 4.48 36.96 28.85
C PRO A 14 5.43 36.02 28.08
N ALA A 15 4.84 35.03 27.42
CA ALA A 15 5.52 34.16 26.47
C ALA A 15 6.00 34.94 25.24
N VAL A 16 7.25 34.74 24.83
CA VAL A 16 7.79 35.26 23.58
C VAL A 16 8.30 34.08 22.76
N ALA A 17 7.72 33.94 21.56
CA ALA A 17 8.12 33.01 20.53
C ALA A 17 9.48 33.42 19.96
N GLU A 18 10.41 32.46 19.85
CA GLU A 18 11.72 32.68 19.25
C GLU A 18 11.64 32.46 17.74
N GLU A 19 11.50 33.55 16.98
CA GLU A 19 11.78 33.58 15.55
C GLU A 19 13.29 33.71 15.34
N ALA A 20 13.94 32.63 14.89
CA ALA A 20 15.32 32.70 14.43
C ALA A 20 15.39 33.40 13.06
N GLN A 21 15.75 34.68 13.05
CA GLN A 21 16.11 35.42 11.83
C GLN A 21 17.51 34.99 11.35
N LEU A 22 17.60 34.40 10.15
CA LEU A 22 18.87 34.24 9.44
C LEU A 22 19.26 35.56 8.75
N ARG A 23 20.38 36.15 9.19
CA ARG A 23 21.11 37.17 8.42
C ARG A 23 21.82 36.51 7.23
N GLY A 24 21.33 36.76 6.02
CA GLY A 24 22.05 36.44 4.78
C GLY A 24 22.60 37.72 4.15
N SER A 25 23.93 37.83 4.03
CA SER A 25 24.57 38.78 3.13
C SER A 25 24.81 38.10 1.79
N VAL A 26 24.06 38.50 0.76
CA VAL A 26 24.22 38.04 -0.63
C VAL A 26 24.87 39.17 -1.44
N SER A 27 26.05 38.90 -2.00
CA SER A 27 26.62 39.69 -3.10
C SER A 27 25.89 39.34 -4.39
N VAL A 28 25.24 40.34 -4.99
CA VAL A 28 24.44 40.24 -6.20
C VAL A 28 25.33 40.07 -7.43
N GLY A 29 25.08 39.00 -8.19
CA GLY A 29 25.53 38.81 -9.57
C GLY A 29 24.39 38.17 -10.35
N ASP A 30 23.86 38.90 -11.31
CA ASP A 30 22.66 38.59 -12.09
C ASP A 30 22.74 37.25 -12.84
N SER A 31 21.72 36.39 -12.68
CA SER A 31 21.03 35.64 -13.75
C SER A 31 19.99 34.67 -13.15
N ASN A 32 18.73 34.81 -13.60
CA ASN A 32 17.55 33.94 -13.39
C ASN A 32 17.79 32.54 -12.78
N ALA A 33 17.55 32.40 -11.47
CA ALA A 33 17.41 31.10 -10.81
C ALA A 33 16.07 31.02 -10.06
N THR A 34 15.14 30.23 -10.59
CA THR A 34 13.91 29.81 -9.91
C THR A 34 14.29 29.06 -8.63
N ILE A 35 13.96 29.62 -7.47
CA ILE A 35 14.23 29.00 -6.16
C ILE A 35 13.33 27.77 -6.02
N LEU A 36 13.89 26.59 -6.24
CA LEU A 36 13.28 25.32 -5.84
C LEU A 36 13.45 25.18 -4.32
N THR A 37 12.43 25.53 -3.56
CA THR A 37 12.33 25.14 -2.16
C THR A 37 12.32 23.61 -2.09
N LYS A 38 13.36 23.02 -1.49
CA LYS A 38 13.41 21.60 -1.13
C LYS A 38 12.28 21.28 -0.14
N GLY A 39 11.11 20.93 -0.66
CA GLY A 39 10.14 20.14 0.08
C GLY A 39 10.71 18.74 0.28
N ALA A 40 10.59 18.19 1.49
CA ALA A 40 10.84 16.77 1.72
C ALA A 40 10.01 15.98 0.70
N ALA A 41 10.67 15.18 -0.13
CA ALA A 41 10.01 14.32 -1.10
C ALA A 41 9.01 13.44 -0.34
N LYS A 42 7.71 13.71 -0.51
CA LYS A 42 6.68 12.76 -0.06
C LYS A 42 6.99 11.45 -0.76
N LYS A 43 7.24 10.40 0.01
CA LYS A 43 7.34 9.02 -0.47
C LYS A 43 6.21 8.81 -1.46
N ALA A 44 6.51 8.57 -2.74
CA ALA A 44 5.50 8.35 -3.74
C ALA A 44 4.72 7.11 -3.31
N SER A 45 3.53 7.33 -2.76
CA SER A 45 2.65 6.28 -2.29
C SER A 45 2.03 5.66 -3.54
N SER A 46 2.35 4.40 -3.85
CA SER A 46 1.71 3.73 -4.99
C SER A 46 0.19 3.65 -4.78
N SER A 47 -0.56 4.10 -5.79
CA SER A 47 -2.01 3.97 -5.82
C SER A 47 -2.34 2.51 -6.07
N THR A 48 -3.21 1.93 -5.25
CA THR A 48 -3.42 0.49 -5.23
C THR A 48 -4.89 0.14 -5.41
N HIS A 49 -5.17 -0.82 -6.28
CA HIS A 49 -6.42 -1.54 -6.32
C HIS A 49 -6.32 -2.81 -5.46
N LEU A 50 -7.41 -3.12 -4.76
CA LEU A 50 -7.60 -4.42 -4.09
C LEU A 50 -8.61 -5.20 -4.91
N ALA A 51 -8.11 -6.10 -5.76
CA ALA A 51 -8.94 -6.90 -6.67
C ALA A 51 -9.38 -8.21 -6.01
N TRP A 52 -10.61 -8.64 -6.25
CA TRP A 52 -11.14 -9.90 -5.72
C TRP A 52 -10.60 -11.07 -6.53
N MET A 53 -9.94 -12.03 -5.88
CA MET A 53 -9.16 -13.03 -6.59
C MET A 53 -9.95 -13.96 -7.53
N PRO A 54 -11.18 -14.41 -7.20
CA PRO A 54 -12.01 -15.20 -8.10
C PRO A 54 -12.35 -14.50 -9.43
N ASP A 55 -12.42 -13.17 -9.45
CA ASP A 55 -12.60 -12.37 -10.65
C ASP A 55 -11.89 -11.02 -10.50
N LEU A 56 -10.65 -10.96 -11.02
CA LEU A 56 -9.77 -9.79 -10.96
C LEU A 56 -10.31 -8.55 -11.70
N SER A 57 -11.43 -8.67 -12.42
CA SER A 57 -12.10 -7.51 -12.99
C SER A 57 -12.93 -6.73 -11.98
N PHE A 58 -13.05 -7.21 -10.73
CA PHE A 58 -13.73 -6.54 -9.63
C PHE A 58 -12.76 -6.08 -8.54
N CYS A 59 -12.95 -4.85 -8.09
CA CYS A 59 -12.13 -4.16 -7.10
C CYS A 59 -12.97 -3.70 -5.91
N LEU A 60 -12.32 -3.58 -4.76
CA LEU A 60 -12.84 -2.86 -3.61
C LEU A 60 -13.14 -1.41 -4.03
N SER A 61 -14.30 -0.88 -3.64
CA SER A 61 -14.76 0.43 -4.09
C SER A 61 -15.56 1.12 -3.00
N SER A 62 -15.36 2.42 -2.82
CA SER A 62 -16.33 3.26 -2.12
C SER A 62 -17.60 3.43 -2.97
N ASP A 63 -18.77 3.44 -2.35
CA ASP A 63 -20.04 3.60 -3.04
C ASP A 63 -20.17 4.98 -3.73
N GLY A 64 -20.40 4.95 -5.05
CA GLY A 64 -20.56 6.14 -5.88
C GLY A 64 -19.31 7.03 -5.97
N ASN A 65 -18.10 6.47 -5.77
CA ASN A 65 -16.84 7.22 -5.70
C ASN A 65 -16.81 8.31 -4.62
N ARG A 66 -17.64 8.17 -3.58
CA ARG A 66 -17.72 9.14 -2.48
C ARG A 66 -16.69 8.81 -1.41
N ILE A 67 -16.12 9.84 -0.80
CA ILE A 67 -15.20 9.69 0.33
C ILE A 67 -15.75 10.50 1.50
N GLY A 68 -16.12 9.81 2.58
CA GLY A 68 -16.79 10.42 3.73
C GLY A 68 -17.17 9.39 4.79
N ASN A 69 -17.48 9.86 5.99
CA ASN A 69 -17.95 9.00 7.07
C ASN A 69 -19.26 8.31 6.66
N GLY A 70 -19.34 7.00 6.87
CA GLY A 70 -20.55 6.22 6.59
C GLY A 70 -20.73 5.85 5.12
N VAL A 71 -19.81 6.23 4.22
CA VAL A 71 -19.84 5.75 2.83
C VAL A 71 -19.57 4.25 2.84
N LYS A 72 -20.49 3.47 2.29
CA LYS A 72 -20.36 2.01 2.20
C LYS A 72 -19.20 1.63 1.30
N VAL A 73 -18.52 0.55 1.65
CA VAL A 73 -17.58 -0.12 0.75
C VAL A 73 -18.30 -1.29 0.06
N GLN A 74 -18.04 -1.45 -1.23
CA GLN A 74 -18.70 -2.41 -2.10
C GLN A 74 -17.71 -3.01 -3.09
N LEU A 75 -18.12 -4.06 -3.78
CA LEU A 75 -17.44 -4.56 -4.96
C LEU A 75 -17.91 -3.80 -6.20
N TRP A 76 -16.99 -3.43 -7.08
CA TRP A 76 -17.32 -2.81 -8.36
C TRP A 76 -16.28 -3.17 -9.42
N ARG A 77 -16.65 -3.16 -10.70
CA ARG A 77 -15.68 -3.39 -11.78
C ARG A 77 -14.49 -2.43 -11.64
N CYS A 78 -13.29 -2.96 -11.73
CA CYS A 78 -12.06 -2.19 -11.63
C CYS A 78 -11.98 -1.15 -12.75
N ASP A 79 -11.66 0.09 -12.39
CA ASP A 79 -11.35 1.14 -13.34
C ASP A 79 -9.96 0.92 -13.95
N GLN A 80 -9.91 0.58 -15.24
CA GLN A 80 -8.64 0.30 -15.92
C GLN A 80 -7.80 1.56 -16.15
N ALA A 81 -8.38 2.76 -16.04
CA ALA A 81 -7.66 4.03 -16.20
C ALA A 81 -7.13 4.61 -14.88
N TRP A 82 -7.43 3.98 -13.73
CA TRP A 82 -6.98 4.41 -12.40
C TRP A 82 -7.44 5.83 -11.98
N GLN A 83 -8.52 6.33 -12.58
CA GLN A 83 -9.09 7.67 -12.35
C GLN A 83 -10.20 7.67 -11.28
N SER A 84 -10.76 6.50 -10.97
CA SER A 84 -11.81 6.31 -9.98
C SER A 84 -11.34 6.67 -8.58
N GLY A 85 -11.90 7.76 -8.03
CA GLY A 85 -11.58 8.18 -6.67
C GLY A 85 -11.97 7.18 -5.58
N GLY A 86 -12.89 6.28 -5.88
CA GLY A 86 -13.39 5.30 -4.94
C GLY A 86 -12.66 3.96 -4.91
N GLN A 87 -11.79 3.68 -5.88
CA GLN A 87 -11.13 2.37 -6.02
C GLN A 87 -9.62 2.42 -5.74
N ASN A 88 -9.08 3.63 -5.63
CA ASN A 88 -7.67 3.87 -5.39
C ASN A 88 -7.39 3.94 -3.89
N PHE A 89 -6.56 3.03 -3.38
CA PHE A 89 -6.18 2.96 -1.97
C PHE A 89 -4.69 3.18 -1.75
N PHE A 90 -4.36 3.62 -0.53
CA PHE A 90 -3.02 3.60 0.03
C PHE A 90 -3.03 2.70 1.26
N LEU A 91 -2.14 1.70 1.27
CA LEU A 91 -1.95 0.80 2.39
C LEU A 91 -0.78 1.29 3.22
N ASP A 92 -1.03 1.66 4.48
CA ASP A 92 0.01 2.21 5.34
C ASP A 92 0.66 1.16 6.26
N ASP A 93 1.81 1.53 6.82
CA ASP A 93 2.61 0.65 7.70
C ASP A 93 1.90 0.35 9.04
N ALA A 94 0.85 1.10 9.39
CA ALA A 94 -0.01 0.83 10.54
C ALA A 94 -1.10 -0.22 10.25
N GLY A 95 -1.14 -0.75 9.03
CA GLY A 95 -2.13 -1.73 8.59
C GLY A 95 -3.48 -1.12 8.24
N ARG A 96 -3.56 0.17 7.89
CA ARG A 96 -4.80 0.81 7.46
C ARG A 96 -4.91 0.81 5.95
N ILE A 97 -6.14 0.58 5.46
CA ILE A 97 -6.50 0.73 4.06
C ILE A 97 -7.13 2.12 3.90
N ARG A 98 -6.37 3.07 3.36
CA ARG A 98 -6.75 4.48 3.24
C ARG A 98 -7.20 4.80 1.83
N MET A 99 -8.11 5.75 1.66
CA MET A 99 -8.43 6.28 0.33
C MET A 99 -7.24 7.05 -0.21
N HIS A 100 -6.74 6.71 -1.39
CA HIS A 100 -5.56 7.36 -1.99
C HIS A 100 -5.82 8.85 -2.25
N GLN A 101 -7.03 9.21 -2.72
CA GLN A 101 -7.40 10.60 -2.98
C GLN A 101 -7.60 11.45 -1.72
N ASN A 102 -7.91 10.83 -0.58
CA ASN A 102 -8.05 11.52 0.68
C ASN A 102 -7.65 10.60 1.84
N LEU A 103 -6.38 10.71 2.22
CA LEU A 103 -5.73 9.89 3.24
C LEU A 103 -6.35 10.07 4.64
N GLU A 104 -7.27 11.02 4.85
CA GLU A 104 -8.02 11.11 6.11
C GLU A 104 -9.03 9.98 6.31
N TYR A 105 -9.42 9.24 5.26
CA TYR A 105 -10.46 8.22 5.34
C TYR A 105 -9.90 6.80 5.18
N CYS A 106 -10.35 5.92 6.06
CA CYS A 106 -9.93 4.53 6.18
C CYS A 106 -11.13 3.59 6.01
N VAL A 107 -10.88 2.39 5.47
CA VAL A 107 -11.82 1.27 5.53
C VAL A 107 -11.93 0.79 6.99
N VAL A 108 -13.16 0.75 7.50
CA VAL A 108 -13.49 0.41 8.89
C VAL A 108 -14.62 -0.60 8.96
N ILE A 109 -14.61 -1.39 10.04
CA ILE A 109 -15.75 -2.23 10.43
C ILE A 109 -16.83 -1.34 11.06
N ASP A 110 -18.01 -1.29 10.45
CA ASP A 110 -19.12 -0.46 10.92
C ASP A 110 -19.65 -0.93 12.29
N GLY A 111 -19.93 0.04 13.16
CA GLY A 111 -20.44 -0.20 14.51
C GLY A 111 -19.52 -1.01 15.42
N ASP A 112 -18.23 -1.15 15.08
CA ASP A 112 -17.21 -1.84 15.87
C ASP A 112 -17.52 -3.34 16.12
N ARG A 113 -18.28 -3.97 15.22
CA ARG A 113 -18.79 -5.33 15.41
C ARG A 113 -17.94 -6.38 14.71
N TYR A 114 -17.23 -7.21 15.47
CA TYR A 114 -16.52 -8.38 14.95
C TYR A 114 -17.45 -9.60 14.81
N GLU A 115 -18.48 -9.48 13.98
CA GLU A 115 -19.48 -10.54 13.75
C GLU A 115 -19.71 -10.79 12.26
N ASN A 116 -20.16 -11.99 11.92
CA ASN A 116 -20.51 -12.35 10.55
C ASN A 116 -21.62 -11.44 10.02
N GLY A 117 -21.37 -10.82 8.86
CA GLY A 117 -22.30 -9.91 8.22
C GLY A 117 -22.13 -8.44 8.61
N ALA A 118 -21.22 -8.12 9.53
CA ALA A 118 -20.88 -6.74 9.89
C ALA A 118 -20.46 -5.96 8.65
N LYS A 119 -21.00 -4.75 8.51
CA LYS A 119 -20.80 -3.93 7.31
C LYS A 119 -19.42 -3.29 7.32
N ILE A 120 -18.93 -2.96 6.13
CA ILE A 120 -17.69 -2.22 5.94
C ILE A 120 -18.02 -0.86 5.33
N GLN A 121 -17.36 0.18 5.86
CA GLN A 121 -17.57 1.56 5.42
C GLN A 121 -16.27 2.34 5.44
N LEU A 122 -16.33 3.58 4.98
CA LEU A 122 -15.30 4.58 5.17
C LEU A 122 -15.59 5.40 6.43
N TRP A 123 -14.52 5.71 7.16
CA TRP A 123 -14.56 6.61 8.29
C TRP A 123 -13.23 7.32 8.47
N LYS A 124 -13.23 8.49 9.11
CA LYS A 124 -11.99 9.21 9.39
C LYS A 124 -11.01 8.32 10.15
N CYS A 125 -9.80 8.22 9.64
CA CYS A 125 -8.72 7.46 10.21
C CYS A 125 -8.38 7.99 11.61
N SER A 126 -8.19 7.09 12.57
CA SER A 126 -7.72 7.42 13.92
C SER A 126 -6.72 6.37 14.39
N ASP A 127 -5.60 6.79 14.96
CA ASP A 127 -4.59 5.88 15.53
C ASP A 127 -5.12 5.11 16.74
N SER A 128 -6.18 5.60 17.39
CA SER A 128 -6.84 4.91 18.50
C SER A 128 -7.92 3.90 18.06
N ASN A 129 -8.32 3.91 16.79
CA ASN A 129 -9.41 3.05 16.31
C ASN A 129 -8.89 1.71 15.78
N LYS A 130 -8.99 0.68 16.63
CA LYS A 130 -8.57 -0.70 16.33
C LYS A 130 -9.41 -1.40 15.26
N HIS A 131 -10.59 -0.89 14.93
CA HIS A 131 -11.50 -1.42 13.91
C HIS A 131 -11.13 -0.97 12.48
N GLN A 132 -10.09 -0.13 12.35
CA GLN A 132 -9.55 0.37 11.07
C GLN A 132 -8.26 -0.31 10.63
N THR A 133 -7.78 -1.28 11.41
CA THR A 133 -6.49 -1.95 11.17
C THR A 133 -6.69 -3.38 10.72
N TRP A 134 -5.92 -3.75 9.71
CA TRP A 134 -6.01 -5.00 8.99
C TRP A 134 -4.64 -5.68 8.92
N TYR A 135 -4.64 -6.99 8.71
CA TYR A 135 -3.52 -7.73 8.14
C TYR A 135 -3.82 -7.97 6.66
N PHE A 136 -2.85 -7.69 5.81
CA PHE A 136 -2.92 -7.95 4.38
C PHE A 136 -1.52 -8.22 3.84
N ASN A 137 -1.44 -9.09 2.84
CA ASN A 137 -0.21 -9.40 2.10
C ASN A 137 -0.36 -8.92 0.65
N ASP A 138 0.60 -9.27 -0.21
CA ASP A 138 0.50 -9.01 -1.65
C ASP A 138 -0.69 -9.76 -2.30
N VAL A 139 -1.01 -10.94 -1.79
CA VAL A 139 -2.17 -11.76 -2.14
C VAL A 139 -2.69 -12.51 -0.92
N GLY A 140 -4.00 -12.74 -0.85
CA GLY A 140 -4.65 -13.54 0.17
C GLY A 140 -5.73 -12.80 0.95
N GLN A 141 -6.10 -13.34 2.10
CA GLN A 141 -7.12 -12.78 2.96
C GLN A 141 -6.72 -11.41 3.54
N ILE A 142 -7.70 -10.51 3.65
CA ILE A 142 -7.58 -9.26 4.40
C ILE A 142 -8.27 -9.48 5.75
N GLU A 143 -7.48 -9.59 6.82
CA GLU A 143 -7.97 -9.98 8.15
C GLU A 143 -8.07 -8.79 9.10
N ALA A 144 -9.11 -8.74 9.92
CA ALA A 144 -9.27 -7.73 10.95
C ALA A 144 -8.29 -7.98 12.12
N ARG A 145 -7.34 -7.05 12.32
CA ARG A 145 -6.19 -7.25 13.22
C ARG A 145 -6.54 -7.47 14.70
N ASN A 146 -7.61 -6.84 15.17
CA ASN A 146 -8.01 -6.83 16.58
C ASN A 146 -9.30 -7.62 16.85
N ALA A 147 -9.75 -8.44 15.89
CA ALA A 147 -10.90 -9.31 16.09
C ALA A 147 -10.55 -10.43 17.08
N PRO A 148 -11.50 -10.85 17.95
CA PRO A 148 -11.28 -11.96 18.89
C PRO A 148 -11.14 -13.33 18.19
N THR A 149 -11.64 -13.43 16.95
CA THR A 149 -11.50 -14.59 16.06
C THR A 149 -10.99 -14.12 14.70
N GLN A 150 -10.49 -15.02 13.86
CA GLN A 150 -10.09 -14.68 12.49
C GLN A 150 -11.31 -14.25 11.67
N MET A 151 -11.32 -12.97 11.30
CA MET A 151 -12.41 -12.34 10.57
C MET A 151 -11.85 -11.65 9.33
N CYS A 152 -12.42 -11.97 8.17
CA CYS A 152 -11.93 -11.61 6.86
C CYS A 152 -12.88 -10.63 6.16
N LEU A 153 -12.31 -9.75 5.35
CA LEU A 153 -13.03 -8.91 4.39
C LEU A 153 -13.53 -9.80 3.24
N VAL A 154 -14.85 -9.95 3.09
CA VAL A 154 -15.44 -10.82 2.08
C VAL A 154 -16.55 -10.13 1.31
N ILE A 155 -16.95 -10.75 0.20
CA ILE A 155 -18.15 -10.38 -0.55
C ILE A 155 -19.30 -11.25 -0.07
N ASP A 156 -20.45 -10.63 0.17
CA ASP A 156 -21.65 -11.34 0.59
C ASP A 156 -22.06 -12.41 -0.43
N SER A 157 -22.33 -13.61 0.07
CA SER A 157 -22.66 -14.80 -0.74
C SER A 157 -21.62 -15.19 -1.81
N ASN A 158 -20.40 -14.64 -1.80
CA ASN A 158 -19.35 -14.90 -2.79
C ASN A 158 -19.79 -14.62 -4.25
N HIS A 159 -20.73 -13.70 -4.46
CA HIS A 159 -21.27 -13.36 -5.78
C HIS A 159 -20.76 -11.99 -6.25
N GLY A 160 -19.92 -11.98 -7.29
CA GLY A 160 -19.35 -10.75 -7.86
C GLY A 160 -20.29 -10.02 -8.81
N PHE A 161 -20.74 -8.82 -8.42
CA PHE A 161 -21.45 -7.88 -9.29
C PHE A 161 -21.24 -6.44 -8.78
N ASN A 162 -21.53 -5.45 -9.63
CA ASN A 162 -21.43 -4.04 -9.25
C ASN A 162 -22.38 -3.71 -8.10
N GLY A 163 -21.82 -3.25 -6.98
CA GLY A 163 -22.57 -2.95 -5.77
C GLY A 163 -22.71 -4.15 -4.82
N ALA A 164 -22.05 -5.28 -5.09
CA ALA A 164 -22.07 -6.40 -4.16
C ALA A 164 -21.52 -5.97 -2.80
N LYS A 165 -22.21 -6.40 -1.73
CA LYS A 165 -21.93 -5.97 -0.36
C LYS A 165 -20.58 -6.52 0.09
N ILE A 166 -19.72 -5.64 0.60
CA ILE A 166 -18.54 -6.03 1.36
C ILE A 166 -18.90 -6.12 2.84
N GLN A 167 -18.46 -7.19 3.49
CA GLN A 167 -18.75 -7.45 4.89
C GLN A 167 -17.59 -8.18 5.58
N LEU A 168 -17.70 -8.26 6.90
CA LEU A 168 -16.87 -9.13 7.70
C LEU A 168 -17.49 -10.53 7.78
N TRP A 169 -16.65 -11.56 7.70
CA TRP A 169 -17.08 -12.94 7.90
C TRP A 169 -15.93 -13.78 8.48
N SER A 170 -16.24 -14.92 9.09
CA SER A 170 -15.23 -15.85 9.57
C SER A 170 -14.30 -16.24 8.42
N CYS A 171 -13.00 -16.17 8.66
CA CYS A 171 -12.00 -16.58 7.68
C CYS A 171 -12.14 -18.09 7.39
N GLN A 172 -12.05 -18.45 6.12
CA GLN A 172 -12.15 -19.83 5.65
C GLN A 172 -10.84 -20.22 4.98
N GLN A 173 -10.25 -21.35 5.39
CA GLN A 173 -9.12 -21.92 4.67
C GLN A 173 -9.68 -22.81 3.56
N SER A 174 -9.86 -22.25 2.37
CA SER A 174 -10.37 -22.96 1.20
C SER A 174 -9.42 -22.83 0.02
N SER A 175 -9.40 -23.85 -0.84
CA SER A 175 -8.62 -23.83 -2.08
C SER A 175 -9.25 -22.98 -3.19
N ASP A 176 -10.51 -22.59 -3.03
CA ASP A 176 -11.28 -21.79 -4.00
C ASP A 176 -10.96 -20.30 -3.94
N LYS A 177 -10.21 -19.84 -2.93
CA LYS A 177 -9.72 -18.46 -2.79
C LYS A 177 -10.84 -17.41 -2.78
N LEU A 178 -12.06 -17.79 -2.37
CA LEU A 178 -13.23 -16.90 -2.40
C LEU A 178 -13.10 -15.67 -1.49
N GLN A 179 -12.22 -15.73 -0.49
CA GLN A 179 -11.93 -14.64 0.45
C GLN A 179 -10.60 -13.92 0.16
N ASP A 180 -9.91 -14.29 -0.93
CA ASP A 180 -8.61 -13.74 -1.27
C ASP A 180 -8.73 -12.46 -2.10
N TRP A 181 -7.81 -11.55 -1.84
CA TRP A 181 -7.63 -10.29 -2.55
C TRP A 181 -6.23 -10.25 -3.15
N VAL A 182 -6.09 -9.59 -4.29
CA VAL A 182 -4.80 -9.30 -4.92
C VAL A 182 -4.55 -7.81 -4.84
N ARG A 183 -3.37 -7.45 -4.33
CA ARG A 183 -2.87 -6.08 -4.37
C ARG A 183 -2.30 -5.79 -5.75
N ILE A 184 -2.89 -4.82 -6.44
CA ILE A 184 -2.43 -4.36 -7.76
C ILE A 184 -2.01 -2.89 -7.62
N ALA A 185 -0.71 -2.63 -7.72
CA ALA A 185 -0.12 -1.30 -7.57
C ALA A 185 0.10 -0.63 -8.92
N LEU A 186 -0.33 0.62 -9.06
CA LEU A 186 -0.03 1.44 -10.23
C LEU A 186 1.47 1.75 -10.31
N GLY A 187 2.06 1.52 -11.48
CA GLY A 187 3.43 1.89 -11.78
C GLY A 187 3.64 3.41 -11.77
N PRO A 188 4.86 3.90 -11.47
CA PRO A 188 5.16 5.33 -11.44
C PRO A 188 4.86 6.06 -12.76
N SER A 189 5.01 5.36 -13.89
CA SER A 189 4.70 5.88 -15.23
C SER A 189 3.19 5.96 -15.53
N GLY A 190 2.35 5.28 -14.73
CA GLY A 190 0.92 5.14 -14.98
C GLY A 190 0.55 4.23 -16.16
N SER A 191 1.54 3.67 -16.87
CA SER A 191 1.31 2.84 -18.07
C SER A 191 1.17 1.34 -17.79
N ARG A 192 1.58 0.93 -16.60
CA ARG A 192 1.58 -0.47 -16.13
C ARG A 192 1.09 -0.52 -14.70
N ALA A 193 0.55 -1.67 -14.32
CA ALA A 193 0.30 -2.02 -12.93
C ALA A 193 0.99 -3.34 -12.59
N TYR A 194 1.32 -3.52 -11.31
CA TYR A 194 2.15 -4.62 -10.82
C TYR A 194 1.49 -5.33 -9.65
N ALA A 195 1.65 -6.65 -9.59
CA ALA A 195 1.11 -7.48 -8.53
C ALA A 195 2.02 -8.70 -8.28
N LEU A 196 1.82 -9.38 -7.16
CA LEU A 196 2.44 -10.68 -6.87
C LEU A 196 1.29 -11.70 -6.71
N PRO A 197 0.59 -12.05 -7.82
CA PRO A 197 -0.69 -12.74 -7.77
C PRO A 197 -0.59 -14.21 -7.35
N ASN A 198 0.58 -14.82 -7.54
CA ASN A 198 0.85 -16.20 -7.18
C ASN A 198 2.21 -16.28 -6.49
N GLU A 199 2.22 -16.70 -5.24
CA GLU A 199 3.46 -17.07 -4.55
C GLU A 199 4.16 -18.19 -5.33
N ASP A 200 5.48 -18.05 -5.53
CA ASP A 200 6.38 -19.02 -6.15
C ASP A 200 6.04 -19.51 -7.59
N LYS A 201 5.07 -18.92 -8.30
CA LYS A 201 4.64 -19.37 -9.64
C LYS A 201 4.81 -18.30 -10.70
N ALA A 202 4.99 -18.73 -11.94
CA ALA A 202 5.01 -17.86 -13.10
C ALA A 202 3.72 -17.02 -13.21
N CYS A 203 3.86 -15.84 -13.82
CA CYS A 203 2.74 -14.96 -14.10
C CYS A 203 1.76 -15.62 -15.09
N THR A 204 0.48 -15.53 -14.78
CA THR A 204 -0.61 -16.04 -15.62
C THR A 204 -1.56 -14.90 -15.95
N LEU A 205 -2.25 -15.01 -17.08
CA LEU A 205 -3.26 -14.04 -17.50
C LEU A 205 -4.23 -13.71 -16.34
N PRO A 206 -4.60 -12.43 -16.16
CA PRO A 206 -4.33 -11.28 -17.04
C PRO A 206 -2.92 -10.67 -16.87
N PHE A 207 -2.09 -11.20 -15.98
CA PHE A 207 -0.73 -10.72 -15.78
C PHE A 207 0.28 -11.40 -16.70
N GLU A 208 1.35 -10.68 -17.02
CA GLU A 208 2.52 -11.15 -17.75
C GLU A 208 3.79 -10.94 -16.92
N PRO A 209 4.90 -11.64 -17.23
CA PRO A 209 6.20 -11.35 -16.62
C PRO A 209 6.60 -9.88 -16.80
N VAL A 210 7.22 -9.32 -15.76
CA VAL A 210 7.78 -7.96 -15.83
C VAL A 210 8.94 -7.92 -16.85
N GLY A 211 8.89 -6.91 -17.72
CA GLY A 211 9.74 -6.53 -18.87
C GLY A 211 11.03 -7.30 -19.24
N ALA A 212 11.91 -6.62 -19.98
CA ALA A 212 13.09 -7.23 -20.62
C ALA A 212 14.42 -6.79 -20.00
N THR A 213 14.38 -5.91 -18.99
CA THR A 213 15.57 -5.34 -18.36
C THR A 213 15.51 -5.37 -16.84
N ALA A 214 16.67 -5.33 -16.19
CA ALA A 214 16.75 -5.15 -14.74
C ALA A 214 16.08 -3.83 -14.28
N ALA A 215 16.08 -2.78 -15.11
CA ALA A 215 15.40 -1.53 -14.79
C ALA A 215 13.87 -1.68 -14.72
N ASP A 216 13.26 -2.51 -15.58
CA ASP A 216 11.83 -2.85 -15.48
C ASP A 216 11.53 -3.51 -14.13
N CYS A 217 12.42 -4.37 -13.62
CA CYS A 217 12.28 -4.98 -12.31
C CYS A 217 12.31 -3.96 -11.17
N VAL A 218 13.21 -2.98 -11.27
CA VAL A 218 13.33 -1.92 -10.26
C VAL A 218 12.05 -1.08 -10.22
N GLU A 219 11.50 -0.70 -11.38
CA GLU A 219 10.21 0.02 -11.44
C GLU A 219 9.09 -0.81 -10.81
N ALA A 220 8.98 -2.08 -11.18
CA ALA A 220 7.99 -2.99 -10.64
C ALA A 220 8.12 -3.14 -9.12
N ALA A 221 9.35 -3.26 -8.62
CA ALA A 221 9.64 -3.42 -7.21
C ALA A 221 9.30 -2.17 -6.39
N GLU A 222 9.64 -0.97 -6.88
CA GLU A 222 9.25 0.28 -6.25
C GLU A 222 7.73 0.51 -6.28
N ALA A 223 7.02 0.02 -7.29
CA ALA A 223 5.55 0.12 -7.33
C ALA A 223 4.89 -0.73 -6.22
N VAL A 224 5.28 -1.99 -6.10
CA VAL A 224 4.66 -2.94 -5.15
C VAL A 224 5.18 -2.77 -3.72
N ARG A 225 6.41 -2.29 -3.54
CA ARG A 225 7.09 -2.10 -2.24
C ARG A 225 7.78 -0.73 -2.20
N PRO A 226 7.02 0.38 -2.24
CA PRO A 226 7.57 1.72 -2.38
C PRO A 226 8.50 2.08 -1.23
N GLY A 227 9.73 2.48 -1.55
CA GLY A 227 10.74 2.87 -0.58
C GLY A 227 11.08 1.81 0.46
N GLN A 228 10.70 0.55 0.22
CA GLN A 228 11.20 -0.57 1.00
C GLN A 228 12.63 -0.83 0.55
N ARG A 229 13.58 -0.61 1.45
CA ARG A 229 14.99 -0.91 1.23
C ARG A 229 15.31 -2.30 1.74
N CYS A 230 16.22 -3.00 1.06
CA CYS A 230 16.80 -4.18 1.66
C CYS A 230 17.72 -3.77 2.80
N HIS A 231 17.51 -4.38 3.97
CA HIS A 231 18.10 -3.95 5.24
C HIS A 231 19.63 -3.74 5.15
N TRP A 232 20.28 -4.49 4.27
CA TRP A 232 21.73 -4.49 4.04
C TRP A 232 22.17 -4.00 2.65
N GLY A 233 21.26 -3.56 1.78
CA GLY A 233 21.55 -3.42 0.35
C GLY A 233 21.15 -2.09 -0.31
N GLY A 234 20.47 -1.18 0.39
CA GLY A 234 20.04 0.09 -0.22
C GLY A 234 18.71 -0.02 -0.96
N THR A 235 18.55 0.75 -2.03
CA THR A 235 17.34 0.80 -2.87
C THR A 235 17.19 -0.45 -3.73
N TRP A 236 16.04 -0.65 -4.38
CA TRP A 236 15.87 -1.78 -5.31
C TRP A 236 16.87 -1.73 -6.49
N ALA A 237 17.27 -0.53 -6.91
CA ALA A 237 18.29 -0.34 -7.96
C ALA A 237 19.69 -0.79 -7.52
N ASP A 238 20.00 -0.73 -6.23
CA ASP A 238 21.31 -1.11 -5.69
C ASP A 238 21.44 -2.64 -5.53
N VAL A 239 20.32 -3.35 -5.38
CA VAL A 239 20.27 -4.79 -5.09
C VAL A 239 19.74 -5.64 -6.23
N VAL A 240 19.40 -5.03 -7.38
CA VAL A 240 18.95 -5.78 -8.54
C VAL A 240 20.11 -6.55 -9.16
N SER A 241 19.90 -7.84 -9.41
CA SER A 241 20.90 -8.71 -10.04
C SER A 241 20.26 -9.50 -11.18
N GLU A 242 20.93 -9.51 -12.34
CA GLU A 242 20.57 -10.44 -13.41
C GLU A 242 21.04 -11.86 -13.05
N VAL A 243 20.15 -12.83 -13.21
CA VAL A 243 20.40 -14.24 -12.93
C VAL A 243 20.10 -15.08 -14.16
N SER A 244 20.69 -16.28 -14.23
CA SER A 244 20.44 -17.23 -15.31
C SER A 244 19.97 -18.55 -14.72
N TYR A 245 18.66 -18.67 -14.55
CA TYR A 245 18.01 -19.88 -14.07
C TYR A 245 17.00 -20.38 -15.12
N PRO A 246 17.41 -21.27 -16.05
CA PRO A 246 16.55 -21.72 -17.14
C PRO A 246 15.24 -22.37 -16.66
N ASP A 247 15.31 -23.11 -15.56
CA ASP A 247 14.18 -23.84 -14.98
C ASP A 247 13.24 -22.95 -14.14
N TRP A 248 13.56 -21.67 -13.98
CA TRP A 248 12.72 -20.70 -13.25
C TRP A 248 11.89 -19.88 -14.26
N PRO A 249 10.78 -19.27 -13.83
CA PRO A 249 10.04 -18.35 -14.66
C PRO A 249 10.89 -17.18 -15.15
N GLN A 250 10.55 -16.69 -16.34
CA GLN A 250 11.05 -15.41 -16.82
C GLN A 250 10.57 -14.27 -15.92
N GLY A 251 11.38 -13.23 -15.79
CA GLY A 251 10.99 -11.95 -15.22
C GLY A 251 11.58 -11.70 -13.83
N CYS A 252 10.89 -10.86 -13.07
CA CYS A 252 11.39 -10.30 -11.83
C CYS A 252 10.87 -11.06 -10.62
N HIS A 253 11.71 -11.24 -9.60
CA HIS A 253 11.31 -11.88 -8.35
C HIS A 253 11.98 -11.25 -7.14
N PHE A 254 11.22 -11.13 -6.06
CA PHE A 254 11.78 -10.82 -4.76
C PHE A 254 12.32 -12.08 -4.12
N TYR A 255 13.53 -11.99 -3.57
CA TYR A 255 14.04 -12.97 -2.63
C TYR A 255 13.94 -12.39 -1.22
N SER A 256 13.36 -13.17 -0.30
CA SER A 256 13.36 -12.85 1.13
C SER A 256 14.05 -13.98 1.89
N ALA A 257 14.96 -13.62 2.79
CA ALA A 257 15.72 -14.53 3.65
C ALA A 257 15.25 -14.49 5.10
N CYS A 258 15.53 -15.55 5.85
CA CYS A 258 15.02 -15.74 7.22
C CYS A 258 15.39 -14.63 8.22
N GLN A 259 16.51 -13.93 8.00
CA GLN A 259 16.99 -12.85 8.88
C GLN A 259 16.69 -11.46 8.29
N GLY A 260 15.64 -11.34 7.48
CA GLY A 260 15.23 -10.08 6.86
C GLY A 260 16.14 -9.62 5.71
N GLY A 261 17.04 -10.48 5.24
CA GLY A 261 17.76 -10.24 4.00
C GLY A 261 16.78 -10.21 2.83
N CYS A 262 17.00 -9.33 1.87
CA CYS A 262 16.26 -9.38 0.62
C CYS A 262 17.16 -9.00 -0.57
N SER A 263 16.73 -9.41 -1.76
CA SER A 263 17.29 -9.00 -3.04
C SER A 263 16.21 -9.00 -4.12
N LEU A 264 16.56 -8.44 -5.29
CA LEU A 264 15.71 -8.40 -6.46
C LEU A 264 16.43 -9.13 -7.61
N GLY A 265 15.85 -10.23 -8.08
CA GLY A 265 16.39 -11.00 -9.20
C GLY A 265 15.67 -10.67 -10.50
N PHE A 266 16.42 -10.53 -11.59
CA PHE A 266 15.90 -10.48 -12.95
C PHE A 266 16.37 -11.70 -13.74
N ASN A 267 15.44 -12.54 -14.19
CA ASN A 267 15.72 -13.73 -14.98
C ASN A 267 15.23 -13.54 -16.44
N PRO A 268 16.06 -13.02 -17.35
CA PRO A 268 15.62 -12.65 -18.71
C PRO A 268 15.26 -13.85 -19.59
N MET A 269 15.82 -15.03 -19.31
CA MET A 269 15.75 -16.20 -20.21
C MET A 269 15.06 -17.42 -19.56
N GLY A 270 14.43 -17.25 -18.40
CA GLY A 270 13.73 -18.32 -17.71
C GLY A 270 12.56 -18.90 -18.52
N GLN A 271 12.32 -20.20 -18.41
CA GLN A 271 11.22 -20.91 -19.08
C GLN A 271 10.39 -21.78 -18.12
N GLY A 272 10.72 -21.75 -16.83
CA GLY A 272 10.02 -22.49 -15.79
C GLY A 272 8.62 -21.98 -15.49
N SER A 273 7.82 -22.82 -14.86
CA SER A 273 6.46 -22.48 -14.39
C SER A 273 6.40 -22.10 -12.91
N SER A 274 7.47 -22.36 -12.15
CA SER A 274 7.56 -22.08 -10.72
C SER A 274 9.02 -21.99 -10.27
N VAL A 275 9.24 -21.32 -9.15
CA VAL A 275 10.54 -21.32 -8.44
C VAL A 275 10.53 -22.41 -7.35
N PRO A 276 11.71 -22.91 -6.92
CA PRO A 276 11.80 -23.93 -5.89
C PRO A 276 11.30 -23.40 -4.54
N SER A 277 10.60 -24.25 -3.77
CA SER A 277 10.20 -23.92 -2.40
C SER A 277 11.44 -23.74 -1.51
N GLN A 278 11.48 -22.67 -0.72
CA GLN A 278 12.68 -22.28 0.04
C GLN A 278 12.58 -22.60 1.54
N GLY A 279 11.77 -23.61 1.92
CA GLY A 279 11.54 -23.94 3.33
C GLY A 279 10.59 -22.96 4.03
N GLN A 280 10.70 -22.83 5.37
CA GLN A 280 9.68 -22.12 6.17
C GLN A 280 9.83 -20.59 6.23
N CYS A 281 11.05 -20.06 6.06
CA CYS A 281 11.32 -18.63 6.30
C CYS A 281 11.90 -17.87 5.10
N MET A 282 12.29 -18.57 4.03
CA MET A 282 12.69 -17.93 2.78
C MET A 282 11.51 -17.95 1.81
N ARG A 283 11.37 -16.91 0.98
CA ARG A 283 10.26 -16.76 0.02
C ARG A 283 10.79 -16.22 -1.31
N ILE A 284 10.24 -16.70 -2.42
CA ILE A 284 10.54 -16.17 -3.76
C ILE A 284 9.24 -15.75 -4.44
N ASN A 285 8.97 -14.46 -4.48
CA ASN A 285 7.72 -13.98 -5.04
C ASN A 285 7.94 -13.37 -6.41
N MET A 286 7.29 -13.94 -7.42
CA MET A 286 7.29 -13.39 -8.77
C MET A 286 6.52 -12.07 -8.79
N ILE A 287 7.13 -11.04 -9.37
CA ILE A 287 6.44 -9.79 -9.68
C ILE A 287 5.91 -9.90 -11.10
N CYS A 288 4.62 -9.64 -11.25
CA CYS A 288 3.91 -9.69 -12.52
C CYS A 288 3.40 -8.31 -12.88
N GLN A 289 3.28 -8.03 -14.17
CA GLN A 289 2.76 -6.76 -14.68
C GLN A 289 1.48 -6.98 -15.49
N MET A 290 0.68 -5.93 -15.63
CA MET A 290 -0.36 -5.81 -16.62
C MET A 290 -0.25 -4.45 -17.30
N ARG A 291 -0.57 -4.40 -18.59
CA ARG A 291 -0.61 -3.15 -19.35
C ARG A 291 -1.94 -2.46 -19.13
N LEU A 292 -1.88 -1.16 -18.87
CA LEU A 292 -3.06 -0.33 -18.78
C LEU A 292 -3.40 0.25 -20.17
N PRO A 293 -4.69 0.46 -20.47
CA PRO A 293 -5.15 1.01 -21.74
C PRO A 293 -4.75 2.47 -21.97
#